data_AF-X0RAS2-F1
#
_entry.id   AF-X0RAS2-F1
#
_cell.length_a   1.000
_cell.length_b   1.000
_cell.length_c   1.000
_cell.angle_alpha   90.00
_cell.angle_beta   90.00
_cell.angle_gamma   90.00
#
_symmetry.space_group_name_H-M   'P 1'
#
loop_
_entity.id
_entity.type
_entity.pdbx_description
1 polymer ?
#
loop_
_entity_poly.entity_id
_entity_poly.type
_entity_poly.pdbx_seq_one_letter_code
_entity_poly.pdbx_strand_id
1 'polypeptide(L)'
;MTHHITNPNVQKLKAYGSGSYLASDVTVLLDIVAKDAVADVPVSQKEALIQSGQRHYSDMLTLEQAPTAMHEQLYTQALEQGAERTAADIANLAYTLHHLFQKSRNKNTVSNERPLVLVSLVRAGLPVGVLLQRALADVNSSSALPSVHYGISIIRDRGLDPVALQMILNAHPDSPIVFVDGWTGKGAIYQELAHSLEKFSDPSHANFPNIFHQGADVIPLLTLADPAGVAWLAASIDDWLIPSGLLNSTVSGLISRSLYTEPALGYTAACFMDNLIEVDHSLAFIAHIDAVRRALAPLLQCLPTFQQPRYQTAALIDKLAADYDITNRNRIKPTIAEATRAILRRDPERILLASADHPDTILLRHLCAQRNIIVSVLGDKIHPYQAITLIKQRSEDH
;
A
#
# COMPACT_ATOMS: atom_id res chain seq x y z
N MET A 1 -2.59 -37.82 -17.30
CA MET A 1 -2.75 -36.42 -17.77
C MET A 1 -4.01 -35.87 -17.15
N THR A 2 -3.91 -35.29 -15.96
CA THR A 2 -5.02 -34.64 -15.26
C THR A 2 -5.21 -33.25 -15.85
N HIS A 3 -6.22 -33.07 -16.70
CA HIS A 3 -6.66 -31.74 -17.08
C HIS A 3 -7.22 -31.06 -15.82
N HIS A 4 -6.45 -30.15 -15.21
CA HIS A 4 -6.98 -29.23 -14.21
C HIS A 4 -8.06 -28.39 -14.90
N ILE A 5 -9.32 -28.67 -14.61
CA ILE A 5 -10.45 -27.82 -14.98
C ILE A 5 -10.27 -26.53 -14.18
N THR A 6 -9.57 -25.56 -14.78
CA THR A 6 -9.41 -24.24 -14.21
C THR A 6 -10.76 -23.54 -14.24
N ASN A 7 -11.18 -22.97 -13.10
CA ASN A 7 -12.41 -22.18 -13.00
C ASN A 7 -12.44 -21.15 -14.16
N PRO A 8 -13.50 -21.11 -15.00
CA PRO A 8 -13.55 -20.21 -16.15
C PRO A 8 -13.38 -18.72 -15.77
N ASN A 9 -13.69 -18.35 -14.53
CA ASN A 9 -13.44 -16.99 -14.03
C ASN A 9 -11.94 -16.71 -13.83
N VAL A 10 -11.12 -17.72 -13.49
CA VAL A 10 -9.65 -17.58 -13.41
C VAL A 10 -9.05 -17.33 -14.80
N GLN A 11 -9.64 -17.88 -15.86
CA GLN A 11 -9.18 -17.61 -17.23
C GLN A 11 -9.44 -16.16 -17.65
N LYS A 12 -10.57 -15.57 -17.23
CA LYS A 12 -10.88 -14.15 -17.47
C LYS A 12 -9.86 -13.21 -16.82
N LEU A 13 -9.34 -13.58 -15.65
CA LEU A 13 -8.32 -12.79 -14.95
C LEU A 13 -6.97 -12.73 -15.70
N LYS A 14 -6.65 -13.73 -16.52
CA LYS A 14 -5.41 -13.75 -17.31
C LYS A 14 -5.34 -12.69 -18.42
N ALA A 15 -6.48 -12.06 -18.74
CA ALA A 15 -6.52 -10.96 -19.71
C ALA A 15 -5.96 -9.65 -19.12
N TYR A 16 -5.80 -9.56 -17.80
CA TYR A 16 -5.26 -8.40 -17.11
C TYR A 16 -3.74 -8.51 -16.93
N GLY A 17 -3.06 -7.37 -16.99
CA GLY A 17 -1.60 -7.28 -16.87
C GLY A 17 -1.08 -7.24 -15.44
N SER A 18 0.24 -7.12 -15.31
CA SER A 18 0.98 -7.07 -14.04
C SER A 18 1.65 -5.71 -13.79
N GLY A 19 1.30 -4.68 -14.57
CA GLY A 19 2.14 -3.48 -14.69
C GLY A 19 3.52 -3.86 -15.25
N SER A 20 4.59 -3.36 -14.63
CA SER A 20 5.97 -3.78 -14.93
C SER A 20 6.50 -4.94 -14.09
N TYR A 21 5.69 -5.52 -13.19
CA TYR A 21 6.04 -6.77 -12.50
C TYR A 21 5.91 -7.99 -13.42
N LEU A 22 6.36 -9.16 -12.96
CA LEU A 22 6.13 -10.41 -13.70
C LEU A 22 4.66 -10.84 -13.56
N ALA A 23 4.12 -11.50 -14.59
CA ALA A 23 2.77 -12.06 -14.52
C ALA A 23 2.61 -13.15 -13.44
N SER A 24 3.71 -13.77 -13.01
CA SER A 24 3.72 -14.71 -11.88
C SER A 24 3.67 -14.03 -10.51
N ASP A 25 4.01 -12.74 -10.46
CA ASP A 25 4.10 -11.98 -9.22
C ASP A 25 2.75 -11.37 -8.82
N VAL A 26 1.96 -10.89 -9.79
CA VAL A 26 0.67 -10.22 -9.53
C VAL A 26 -0.20 -10.15 -10.79
N THR A 27 -1.52 -10.20 -10.62
CA THR A 27 -2.51 -9.75 -11.63
C THR A 27 -3.16 -8.46 -11.15
N VAL A 28 -3.06 -7.37 -11.92
CA VAL A 28 -3.59 -6.06 -11.55
C VAL A 28 -4.97 -5.85 -12.19
N LEU A 29 -5.99 -5.71 -11.35
CA LEU A 29 -7.38 -5.50 -11.77
C LEU A 29 -7.70 -4.01 -11.76
N LEU A 30 -7.23 -3.32 -12.80
CA LEU A 30 -7.48 -1.91 -13.08
C LEU A 30 -7.71 -1.76 -14.59
N ASP A 31 -8.55 -0.80 -14.97
CA ASP A 31 -8.67 -0.41 -16.36
C ASP A 31 -7.52 0.53 -16.72
N ILE A 32 -6.56 0.02 -17.51
CA ILE A 32 -5.42 0.82 -17.94
C ILE A 32 -5.87 1.76 -19.08
N VAL A 33 -5.91 3.05 -18.77
CA VAL A 33 -6.27 4.09 -19.73
C VAL A 33 -5.04 4.74 -20.32
N ALA A 34 -5.17 5.20 -21.57
CA ALA A 34 -4.12 5.97 -22.22
C ALA A 34 -3.85 7.26 -21.45
N LYS A 35 -2.57 7.61 -21.30
CA LYS A 35 -2.13 8.82 -20.60
C LYS A 35 -2.79 10.09 -21.14
N ASP A 36 -2.94 10.18 -22.45
CA ASP A 36 -3.55 11.33 -23.15
C ASP A 36 -5.06 11.46 -22.89
N ALA A 37 -5.71 10.40 -22.39
CA ALA A 37 -7.12 10.42 -22.00
C ALA A 37 -7.32 10.99 -20.58
N VAL A 38 -6.25 11.27 -19.84
CA VAL A 38 -6.32 11.78 -18.47
C VAL A 38 -5.94 13.25 -18.44
N ALA A 39 -6.76 14.05 -17.76
CA ALA A 39 -6.44 15.44 -17.48
C ALA A 39 -5.22 15.53 -16.56
N ASP A 40 -4.10 15.99 -17.11
CA ASP A 40 -2.91 16.36 -16.34
C ASP A 40 -3.11 17.73 -15.71
N VAL A 41 -3.44 17.73 -14.41
CA VAL A 41 -3.73 18.94 -13.65
C VAL A 41 -2.51 19.29 -12.79
N PRO A 42 -1.95 20.50 -12.90
CA PRO A 42 -0.86 20.96 -12.06
C PRO A 42 -1.16 20.83 -10.56
N VAL A 43 -0.14 20.57 -9.75
CA VAL A 43 -0.29 20.29 -8.31
C VAL A 43 -1.06 21.40 -7.58
N SER A 44 -0.75 22.67 -7.83
CA SER A 44 -1.40 23.81 -7.18
C SER A 44 -2.90 23.91 -7.53
N GLN A 45 -3.25 23.76 -8.80
CA GLN A 45 -4.65 23.78 -9.26
C GLN A 45 -5.42 22.57 -8.71
N LYS A 46 -4.81 21.39 -8.77
CA LYS A 46 -5.38 20.16 -8.21
C LYS A 46 -5.64 20.31 -6.70
N GLU A 47 -4.73 20.95 -5.97
CA GLU A 47 -4.90 21.20 -4.53
C GLU A 47 -6.08 22.14 -4.26
N ALA A 48 -6.20 23.23 -5.01
CA ALA A 48 -7.33 24.16 -4.88
C ALA A 48 -8.68 23.46 -5.14
N LEU A 49 -8.77 22.64 -6.19
CA LEU A 49 -9.99 21.89 -6.53
C LEU A 49 -10.37 20.84 -5.47
N ILE A 50 -9.38 20.21 -4.82
CA ILE A 50 -9.61 19.26 -3.73
C ILE A 50 -10.10 19.97 -2.48
N GLN A 51 -9.49 21.11 -2.13
CA GLN A 51 -9.83 21.82 -0.89
C GLN A 51 -11.16 22.56 -0.98
N SER A 52 -11.57 23.02 -2.16
CA SER A 52 -12.90 23.62 -2.40
C SER A 52 -14.02 22.57 -2.54
N GLY A 53 -13.68 21.28 -2.59
CA GLY A 53 -14.65 20.20 -2.80
C GLY A 53 -15.20 20.08 -4.23
N GLN A 54 -14.74 20.91 -5.17
CA GLN A 54 -15.18 20.85 -6.58
C GLN A 54 -14.81 19.54 -7.26
N ARG A 55 -13.70 18.93 -6.85
CA ARG A 55 -13.24 17.63 -7.37
C ARG A 55 -12.67 16.77 -6.26
N HIS A 56 -12.86 15.47 -6.36
CA HIS A 56 -12.14 14.54 -5.50
C HIS A 56 -10.71 14.31 -6.03
N TYR A 57 -9.79 13.91 -5.15
CA TYR A 57 -8.41 13.70 -5.58
C TYR A 57 -8.28 12.60 -6.64
N SER A 58 -9.19 11.61 -6.64
CA SER A 58 -9.21 10.51 -7.61
C SER A 58 -9.81 10.87 -8.97
N ASP A 59 -10.29 12.09 -9.18
CA ASP A 59 -10.89 12.50 -10.47
C ASP A 59 -9.87 13.07 -11.46
N MET A 60 -8.64 13.30 -11.00
CA MET A 60 -7.58 14.00 -11.73
C MET A 60 -6.26 13.29 -11.53
N LEU A 61 -5.27 13.47 -12.39
CA LEU A 61 -3.87 13.13 -12.11
C LEU A 61 -3.00 14.37 -12.25
N THR A 62 -1.84 14.33 -11.59
CA THR A 62 -0.67 15.05 -12.09
C THR A 62 0.27 13.97 -12.56
N LEU A 63 0.67 14.01 -13.81
CA LEU A 63 1.51 12.97 -14.39
C LEU A 63 2.89 12.97 -13.71
N GLU A 64 3.33 11.77 -13.33
CA GLU A 64 4.59 11.60 -12.63
C GLU A 64 5.76 11.84 -13.59
N GLN A 65 6.80 12.50 -13.09
CA GLN A 65 8.03 12.78 -13.83
C GLN A 65 9.14 11.87 -13.34
N ALA A 66 10.16 11.68 -14.16
CA ALA A 66 11.34 10.91 -13.77
C ALA A 66 11.97 11.50 -12.49
N PRO A 67 12.41 10.66 -11.54
CA PRO A 67 13.14 11.13 -10.38
C PRO A 67 14.41 11.90 -10.80
N THR A 68 14.82 12.87 -9.99
CA THR A 68 16.10 13.55 -10.22
C THR A 68 17.25 12.60 -9.90
N ALA A 69 18.44 12.85 -10.46
CA ALA A 69 19.63 12.03 -10.15
C ALA A 69 19.93 11.94 -8.64
N MET A 70 19.66 13.01 -7.89
CA MET A 70 19.82 13.00 -6.43
C MET A 70 18.75 12.13 -5.74
N HIS A 71 17.50 12.14 -6.22
CA HIS A 71 16.47 11.24 -5.70
C HIS A 71 16.80 9.78 -5.98
N GLU A 72 17.30 9.47 -7.17
CA GLU A 72 17.79 8.13 -7.54
C GLU A 72 18.91 7.67 -6.61
N GLN A 73 19.92 8.52 -6.38
CA GLN A 73 21.02 8.21 -5.47
C GLN A 73 20.51 7.91 -4.04
N LEU A 74 19.63 8.77 -3.52
CA LEU A 74 19.06 8.60 -2.17
C LEU A 74 18.16 7.37 -2.07
N TYR A 75 17.46 7.02 -3.14
CA TYR A 75 16.71 5.77 -3.22
C TYR A 75 17.65 4.56 -3.16
N THR A 76 18.73 4.54 -3.93
CA THR A 76 19.72 3.43 -3.89
C THR A 76 20.31 3.26 -2.49
N GLN A 77 20.66 4.36 -1.82
CA GLN A 77 21.15 4.33 -0.44
C GLN A 77 20.10 3.78 0.53
N ALA A 78 18.84 4.21 0.39
CA ALA A 78 17.75 3.70 1.21
C ALA A 78 17.50 2.20 0.97
N LEU A 79 17.60 1.75 -0.28
CA LEU A 79 17.48 0.34 -0.64
C LEU A 79 18.55 -0.49 0.05
N GLU A 80 19.82 -0.09 -0.04
CA GLU A 80 20.93 -0.78 0.63
C GLU A 80 20.76 -0.83 2.15
N GLN A 81 20.39 0.29 2.77
CA GLN A 81 20.19 0.39 4.23
C GLN A 81 19.00 -0.44 4.71
N GLY A 82 17.92 -0.47 3.94
CA GLY A 82 16.66 -1.14 4.29
C GLY A 82 16.57 -2.59 3.81
N ALA A 83 17.54 -3.10 3.03
CA ALA A 83 17.42 -4.38 2.34
C ALA A 83 17.23 -5.56 3.30
N GLU A 84 18.13 -5.71 4.28
CA GLU A 84 18.07 -6.80 5.25
C GLU A 84 16.80 -6.74 6.10
N ARG A 85 16.43 -5.53 6.57
CA ARG A 85 15.20 -5.32 7.34
C ARG A 85 13.97 -5.73 6.54
N THR A 86 13.83 -5.22 5.32
CA THR A 86 12.70 -5.56 4.43
C THR A 86 12.64 -7.06 4.18
N ALA A 87 13.78 -7.67 3.88
CA ALA A 87 13.86 -9.09 3.59
C ALA A 87 13.48 -9.96 4.80
N ALA A 88 13.96 -9.62 6.00
CA ALA A 88 13.60 -10.30 7.25
C ALA A 88 12.11 -10.12 7.59
N ASP A 89 11.59 -8.90 7.44
CA ASP A 89 10.18 -8.56 7.67
C ASP A 89 9.25 -9.37 6.75
N ILE A 90 9.57 -9.44 5.45
CA ILE A 90 8.83 -10.28 4.50
C ILE A 90 8.92 -11.76 4.86
N ALA A 91 10.09 -12.24 5.27
CA ALA A 91 10.25 -13.64 5.68
C ALA A 91 9.39 -13.99 6.90
N ASN A 92 9.36 -13.11 7.91
CA ASN A 92 8.53 -13.30 9.11
C ASN A 92 7.04 -13.20 8.81
N LEU A 93 6.62 -12.28 7.93
CA LEU A 93 5.23 -12.18 7.47
C LEU A 93 4.80 -13.45 6.73
N ALA A 94 5.60 -13.92 5.76
CA ALA A 94 5.32 -15.15 5.02
C ALA A 94 5.26 -16.37 5.95
N TYR A 95 6.20 -16.49 6.89
CA TYR A 95 6.22 -17.55 7.89
C TYR A 95 4.97 -17.53 8.78
N THR A 96 4.56 -16.33 9.21
CA THR A 96 3.34 -16.14 10.02
C THR A 96 2.09 -16.57 9.24
N LEU A 97 1.95 -16.13 7.98
CA LEU A 97 0.84 -16.55 7.11
C LEU A 97 0.83 -18.07 6.91
N HIS A 98 1.97 -18.68 6.65
CA HIS A 98 2.10 -20.13 6.54
C HIS A 98 1.53 -20.84 7.77
N HIS A 99 1.97 -20.48 8.99
CA HIS A 99 1.46 -21.13 10.21
C HIS A 99 -0.04 -20.93 10.44
N LEU A 100 -0.55 -19.72 10.17
CA LEU A 100 -1.96 -19.40 10.36
C LEU A 100 -2.87 -20.19 9.42
N PHE A 101 -2.48 -20.35 8.16
CA PHE A 101 -3.32 -20.93 7.11
C PHE A 101 -3.04 -22.42 6.83
N GLN A 102 -1.85 -22.94 7.17
CA GLN A 102 -1.54 -24.37 7.07
C GLN A 102 -2.22 -25.18 8.19
N LYS A 103 -2.20 -24.68 9.43
CA LYS A 103 -2.66 -25.41 10.63
C LYS A 103 -4.11 -25.16 11.01
N SER A 104 -4.83 -24.34 10.24
CA SER A 104 -6.22 -23.99 10.55
C SER A 104 -7.10 -25.25 10.59
N ARG A 105 -7.68 -25.55 11.76
CA ARG A 105 -8.71 -26.59 11.97
C ARG A 105 -10.10 -26.18 11.45
N ASN A 106 -10.20 -24.99 10.85
CA ASN A 106 -11.46 -24.38 10.41
C ASN A 106 -11.59 -24.49 8.88
N LYS A 107 -12.67 -23.94 8.33
CA LYS A 107 -12.91 -23.89 6.87
C LYS A 107 -11.82 -23.15 6.08
N ASN A 108 -10.86 -22.45 6.71
CA ASN A 108 -9.88 -21.58 6.05
C ASN A 108 -8.52 -22.24 5.78
N THR A 109 -8.44 -23.57 5.81
CA THR A 109 -7.22 -24.31 5.42
C THR A 109 -6.93 -24.07 3.94
N VAL A 110 -5.69 -23.65 3.65
CA VAL A 110 -5.24 -23.38 2.28
C VAL A 110 -4.81 -24.65 1.57
N SER A 111 -5.19 -24.80 0.30
CA SER A 111 -4.75 -25.86 -0.61
C SER A 111 -4.51 -25.31 -2.02
N ASN A 112 -4.09 -26.14 -2.97
CA ASN A 112 -3.93 -25.70 -4.36
C ASN A 112 -5.28 -25.30 -5.01
N GLU A 113 -6.39 -25.91 -4.57
CA GLU A 113 -7.74 -25.60 -5.02
C GLU A 113 -8.32 -24.36 -4.31
N ARG A 114 -7.86 -24.08 -3.09
CA ARG A 114 -8.26 -22.93 -2.26
C ARG A 114 -7.01 -22.18 -1.78
N PRO A 115 -6.28 -21.51 -2.68
CA PRO A 115 -5.03 -20.82 -2.33
C PRO A 115 -5.30 -19.63 -1.40
N LEU A 116 -4.29 -19.19 -0.65
CA LEU A 116 -4.33 -17.88 -0.01
C LEU A 116 -4.38 -16.79 -1.08
N VAL A 117 -5.36 -15.90 -1.01
CA VAL A 117 -5.47 -14.77 -1.93
C VAL A 117 -4.90 -13.53 -1.27
N LEU A 118 -3.74 -13.08 -1.75
CA LEU A 118 -3.17 -11.79 -1.40
C LEU A 118 -3.83 -10.71 -2.26
N VAL A 119 -4.33 -9.65 -1.63
CA VAL A 119 -4.95 -8.51 -2.32
C VAL A 119 -4.21 -7.22 -1.94
N SER A 120 -3.27 -6.82 -2.79
CA SER A 120 -2.55 -5.56 -2.61
C SER A 120 -3.44 -4.36 -2.90
N LEU A 121 -3.48 -3.44 -1.94
CA LEU A 121 -4.08 -2.12 -2.11
C LEU A 121 -3.15 -1.25 -2.94
N VAL A 122 -3.57 -0.96 -4.17
CA VAL A 122 -2.77 -0.22 -5.12
C VAL A 122 -2.58 1.22 -4.62
N ARG A 123 -1.36 1.75 -4.51
CA ARG A 123 -0.09 1.19 -5.01
C ARG A 123 0.84 0.65 -3.94
N ALA A 124 0.80 1.18 -2.72
CA ALA A 124 1.82 0.90 -1.72
C ALA A 124 1.86 -0.57 -1.28
N GLY A 125 0.75 -1.30 -1.44
CA GLY A 125 0.71 -2.74 -1.21
C GLY A 125 1.46 -3.57 -2.25
N LEU A 126 1.55 -3.14 -3.50
CA LEU A 126 2.07 -3.98 -4.60
C LEU A 126 3.49 -4.52 -4.34
N PRO A 127 4.50 -3.70 -3.97
CA PRO A 127 5.84 -4.20 -3.72
C PRO A 127 5.88 -5.25 -2.60
N VAL A 128 5.12 -5.04 -1.53
CA VAL A 128 5.02 -5.95 -0.38
C VAL A 128 4.31 -7.25 -0.80
N GLY A 129 3.18 -7.15 -1.50
CA GLY A 129 2.42 -8.30 -1.97
C GLY A 129 3.20 -9.16 -2.96
N VAL A 130 4.00 -8.55 -3.85
CA VAL A 130 4.88 -9.29 -4.76
C VAL A 130 5.98 -10.04 -3.99
N LEU A 131 6.62 -9.38 -3.01
CA LEU A 131 7.63 -10.03 -2.18
C LEU A 131 7.04 -11.19 -1.36
N LEU A 132 5.85 -11.01 -0.79
CA LEU A 132 5.12 -12.08 -0.10
C LEU A 132 4.76 -13.23 -1.05
N GLN A 133 4.26 -12.93 -2.26
CA GLN A 133 3.92 -13.95 -3.25
C GLN A 133 5.15 -14.78 -3.61
N ARG A 134 6.31 -14.15 -3.83
CA ARG A 134 7.57 -14.86 -4.10
C ARG A 134 8.02 -15.70 -2.91
N ALA A 135 7.88 -15.20 -1.68
CA ALA A 135 8.26 -15.92 -0.47
C ALA A 135 7.35 -17.14 -0.19
N LEU A 136 6.05 -17.02 -0.42
CA LEU A 136 5.07 -18.10 -0.23
C LEU A 136 5.11 -19.13 -1.36
N ALA A 137 5.37 -18.71 -2.61
CA ALA A 137 5.49 -19.61 -3.75
C ALA A 137 6.84 -20.36 -3.81
N ASP A 138 7.80 -19.99 -2.97
CA ASP A 138 9.11 -20.62 -2.88
C ASP A 138 9.00 -22.00 -2.20
N VAL A 139 8.82 -23.05 -2.99
CA VAL A 139 8.62 -24.43 -2.50
C VAL A 139 9.76 -24.99 -1.65
N ASN A 140 10.95 -24.38 -1.72
CA ASN A 140 12.10 -24.74 -0.90
C ASN A 140 12.13 -24.00 0.45
N SER A 141 11.24 -23.02 0.66
CA SER A 141 11.13 -22.26 1.90
C SER A 141 10.26 -22.98 2.93
N SER A 142 10.59 -22.79 4.20
CA SER A 142 9.73 -23.18 5.34
C SER A 142 8.42 -22.38 5.43
N SER A 143 8.26 -21.35 4.59
CA SER A 143 7.05 -20.53 4.50
C SER A 143 6.18 -20.87 3.28
N ALA A 144 6.52 -21.94 2.54
CA ALA A 144 5.81 -22.31 1.32
C ALA A 144 4.30 -22.52 1.57
N LEU A 145 3.45 -21.87 0.78
CA LEU A 145 2.00 -21.92 0.90
C LEU A 145 1.37 -21.68 -0.48
N PRO A 146 0.39 -22.49 -0.94
CA PRO A 146 -0.35 -22.18 -2.16
C PRO A 146 -0.97 -20.78 -2.08
N SER A 147 -0.57 -19.89 -2.99
CA SER A 147 -1.02 -18.50 -2.97
C SER A 147 -1.17 -17.91 -4.37
N VAL A 148 -2.06 -16.94 -4.49
CA VAL A 148 -2.26 -16.08 -5.66
C VAL A 148 -2.30 -14.63 -5.23
N HIS A 149 -1.95 -13.71 -6.12
CA HIS A 149 -1.81 -12.30 -5.78
C HIS A 149 -2.50 -11.39 -6.80
N TYR A 150 -3.34 -10.50 -6.29
CA TYR A 150 -4.06 -9.47 -7.05
C TYR A 150 -3.71 -8.08 -6.54
N GLY A 151 -3.64 -7.11 -7.45
CA GLY A 151 -3.63 -5.69 -7.12
C GLY A 151 -4.96 -5.04 -7.46
N ILE A 152 -5.63 -4.40 -6.50
CA ILE A 152 -6.90 -3.70 -6.73
C ILE A 152 -6.88 -2.29 -6.14
N SER A 153 -7.75 -1.43 -6.65
CA SER A 153 -7.86 -0.05 -6.16
C SER A 153 -8.59 0.03 -4.83
N ILE A 154 -8.14 0.95 -3.97
CA ILE A 154 -8.91 1.50 -2.87
C ILE A 154 -8.76 3.03 -2.89
N ILE A 155 -9.88 3.73 -2.76
CA ILE A 155 -9.91 5.19 -2.82
C ILE A 155 -10.64 5.69 -1.57
N ARG A 156 -9.97 6.56 -0.82
CA ARG A 156 -10.58 7.19 0.36
C ARG A 156 -11.85 7.94 -0.06
N ASP A 157 -12.90 7.82 0.73
CA ASP A 157 -14.25 8.34 0.49
C ASP A 157 -15.01 7.65 -0.68
N ARG A 158 -14.44 6.60 -1.30
CA ARG A 158 -15.05 5.88 -2.45
C ARG A 158 -14.95 4.35 -2.39
N GLY A 159 -14.29 3.80 -1.39
CA GLY A 159 -14.20 2.37 -1.16
C GLY A 159 -13.11 1.63 -1.92
N LEU A 160 -13.02 0.35 -1.59
CA LEU A 160 -12.37 -0.70 -2.35
C LEU A 160 -13.14 -0.93 -3.65
N ASP A 161 -12.43 -1.19 -4.75
CA ASP A 161 -13.05 -1.49 -6.04
C ASP A 161 -13.98 -2.73 -5.94
N PRO A 162 -15.31 -2.55 -6.02
CA PRO A 162 -16.24 -3.64 -5.80
C PRO A 162 -16.30 -4.60 -6.99
N VAL A 163 -15.96 -4.15 -8.20
CA VAL A 163 -15.96 -4.97 -9.41
C VAL A 163 -14.76 -5.91 -9.37
N ALA A 164 -13.59 -5.39 -9.04
CA ALA A 164 -12.36 -6.17 -8.87
C ALA A 164 -12.50 -7.19 -7.72
N LEU A 165 -13.04 -6.77 -6.57
CA LEU A 165 -13.27 -7.69 -5.44
C LEU A 165 -14.25 -8.81 -5.84
N GLN A 166 -15.35 -8.49 -6.52
CA GLN A 166 -16.32 -9.50 -6.94
C GLN A 166 -15.73 -10.50 -7.94
N MET A 167 -14.85 -10.06 -8.84
CA MET A 167 -14.11 -10.98 -9.70
C MET A 167 -13.25 -11.97 -8.91
N ILE A 168 -12.50 -11.49 -7.92
CA ILE A 168 -11.63 -12.33 -7.09
C ILE A 168 -12.47 -13.37 -6.33
N LEU A 169 -13.57 -12.93 -5.72
CA LEU A 169 -14.50 -13.81 -5.00
C LEU A 169 -15.08 -14.91 -5.91
N ASN A 170 -15.47 -14.55 -7.14
CA ASN A 170 -16.00 -15.51 -8.12
C ASN A 170 -14.93 -16.47 -8.66
N ALA A 171 -13.67 -16.05 -8.70
CA ALA A 171 -12.55 -16.86 -9.17
C ALA A 171 -12.06 -17.84 -8.10
N HIS A 172 -12.09 -17.42 -6.84
CA HIS A 172 -11.56 -18.14 -5.68
C HIS A 172 -12.64 -18.28 -4.59
N PRO A 173 -13.72 -19.03 -4.86
CA PRO A 173 -14.76 -19.25 -3.86
C PRO A 173 -14.17 -19.91 -2.61
N ASP A 174 -14.59 -19.43 -1.44
CA ASP A 174 -14.14 -19.87 -0.12
C ASP A 174 -12.62 -19.70 0.17
N SER A 175 -11.78 -19.27 -0.78
CA SER A 175 -10.37 -19.00 -0.49
C SER A 175 -10.22 -17.82 0.47
N PRO A 176 -9.37 -17.93 1.50
CA PRO A 176 -9.14 -16.83 2.43
C PRO A 176 -8.44 -15.67 1.72
N ILE A 177 -8.97 -14.46 1.94
CA ILE A 177 -8.43 -13.20 1.42
C ILE A 177 -7.74 -12.45 2.57
N VAL A 178 -6.52 -11.99 2.30
CA VAL A 178 -5.81 -11.01 3.13
C VAL A 178 -5.45 -9.81 2.28
N PHE A 179 -5.61 -8.61 2.83
CA PHE A 179 -5.29 -7.36 2.16
C PHE A 179 -3.89 -6.92 2.53
N VAL A 180 -3.15 -6.35 1.58
CA VAL A 180 -1.74 -6.00 1.76
C VAL A 180 -1.55 -4.51 1.46
N ASP A 181 -0.90 -3.79 2.37
CA ASP A 181 -0.42 -2.42 2.14
C ASP A 181 1.04 -2.26 2.58
N GLY A 182 1.70 -1.20 2.11
CA GLY A 182 3.07 -0.90 2.47
C GLY A 182 3.19 -0.45 3.92
N TRP A 183 2.37 0.51 4.33
CA TRP A 183 2.40 1.03 5.70
C TRP A 183 1.07 1.70 6.08
N THR A 184 0.86 1.89 7.38
CA THR A 184 -0.23 2.72 7.89
C THR A 184 0.31 4.05 8.42
N GLY A 185 -0.36 5.15 8.04
CA GLY A 185 -0.09 6.47 8.61
C GLY A 185 -1.01 6.74 9.79
N LYS A 186 -2.14 7.39 9.50
CA LYS A 186 -3.23 7.64 10.47
C LYS A 186 -4.41 6.66 10.37
N GLY A 187 -4.27 5.57 9.62
CA GLY A 187 -5.31 4.54 9.48
C GLY A 187 -6.46 4.85 8.51
N ALA A 188 -6.34 5.87 7.65
CA ALA A 188 -7.42 6.25 6.72
C ALA A 188 -7.81 5.13 5.73
N ILE A 189 -6.82 4.43 5.15
CA ILE A 189 -7.07 3.32 4.21
C ILE A 189 -7.64 2.10 4.94
N TYR A 190 -7.24 1.85 6.19
CA TYR A 190 -7.84 0.80 6.99
C TYR A 190 -9.33 1.06 7.24
N GLN A 191 -9.70 2.30 7.61
CA GLN A 191 -11.10 2.68 7.79
C GLN A 191 -11.92 2.52 6.50
N GLU A 192 -11.35 2.93 5.37
CA GLU A 192 -11.98 2.76 4.05
C GLU A 192 -12.20 1.28 3.71
N LEU A 193 -11.20 0.44 4.00
CA LEU A 193 -11.27 -1.00 3.77
C LEU A 193 -12.32 -1.64 4.70
N ALA A 194 -12.37 -1.24 5.97
CA ALA A 194 -13.36 -1.70 6.92
C ALA A 194 -14.78 -1.38 6.46
N HIS A 195 -15.02 -0.14 6.03
CA HIS A 195 -16.31 0.26 5.49
C HIS A 195 -16.69 -0.54 4.23
N SER A 196 -15.75 -0.71 3.30
CA SER A 196 -15.97 -1.47 2.07
C SER A 196 -16.33 -2.93 2.31
N LEU A 197 -15.87 -3.49 3.43
CA LEU A 197 -16.05 -4.89 3.79
C LEU A 197 -17.19 -5.13 4.80
N GLU A 198 -17.87 -4.09 5.26
CA GLU A 198 -18.91 -4.17 6.29
C GLU A 198 -19.99 -5.21 5.97
N LYS A 199 -20.43 -5.30 4.70
CA LYS A 199 -21.43 -6.29 4.26
C LYS A 199 -20.99 -7.76 4.42
N PHE A 200 -19.69 -8.03 4.48
CA PHE A 200 -19.14 -9.38 4.66
C PHE A 200 -18.95 -9.73 6.15
N SER A 201 -19.37 -8.86 7.07
CA SER A 201 -19.39 -9.15 8.52
C SER A 201 -20.57 -10.04 8.92
N ASP A 202 -21.63 -10.10 8.10
CA ASP A 202 -22.78 -10.98 8.33
C ASP A 202 -22.44 -12.44 7.94
N PRO A 203 -22.49 -13.40 8.90
CA PRO A 203 -22.27 -14.82 8.62
C PRO A 203 -23.21 -15.43 7.57
N SER A 204 -24.33 -14.78 7.25
CA SER A 204 -25.27 -15.21 6.21
C SER A 204 -24.83 -14.82 4.78
N HIS A 205 -23.89 -13.88 4.65
CA HIS A 205 -23.41 -13.43 3.36
C HIS A 205 -22.66 -14.55 2.62
N ALA A 206 -22.97 -14.79 1.35
CA ALA A 206 -22.43 -15.93 0.58
C ALA A 206 -20.90 -15.98 0.54
N ASN A 207 -20.25 -14.82 0.51
CA ASN A 207 -18.79 -14.67 0.51
C ASN A 207 -18.19 -14.41 1.91
N PHE A 208 -18.96 -14.58 2.99
CA PHE A 208 -18.43 -14.50 4.36
C PHE A 208 -17.20 -15.39 4.58
N PRO A 209 -17.14 -16.65 4.07
CA PRO A 209 -15.98 -17.52 4.26
C PRO A 209 -14.68 -17.01 3.64
N ASN A 210 -14.76 -16.14 2.63
CA ASN A 210 -13.58 -15.60 1.95
C ASN A 210 -12.88 -14.54 2.79
N ILE A 211 -13.63 -13.68 3.47
CA ILE A 211 -13.02 -12.62 4.28
C ILE A 211 -12.54 -13.25 5.58
N PHE A 212 -11.26 -13.15 5.85
CA PHE A 212 -10.67 -13.75 7.03
C PHE A 212 -11.04 -12.93 8.28
N HIS A 213 -11.80 -13.57 9.19
CA HIS A 213 -12.27 -12.95 10.44
C HIS A 213 -11.50 -13.51 11.65
N GLN A 214 -10.98 -12.61 12.49
CA GLN A 214 -10.22 -12.92 13.72
C GLN A 214 -10.66 -12.02 14.86
N GLY A 215 -11.97 -11.98 15.14
CA GLY A 215 -12.55 -11.11 16.16
C GLY A 215 -13.55 -10.12 15.58
N ALA A 216 -14.16 -9.32 16.46
CA ALA A 216 -15.12 -8.30 16.06
C ALA A 216 -14.39 -7.15 15.34
N ASP A 217 -14.91 -6.76 14.18
CA ASP A 217 -14.44 -5.60 13.41
C ASP A 217 -12.97 -5.70 12.92
N VAL A 218 -12.39 -6.90 12.86
CA VAL A 218 -11.05 -7.11 12.31
C VAL A 218 -11.10 -7.28 10.82
N ILE A 219 -10.45 -6.36 10.13
CA ILE A 219 -10.13 -6.48 8.72
C ILE A 219 -8.76 -7.13 8.58
N PRO A 220 -8.59 -8.14 7.71
CA PRO A 220 -7.32 -8.84 7.53
C PRO A 220 -6.33 -8.01 6.70
N LEU A 221 -6.05 -6.77 7.14
CA LEU A 221 -5.03 -5.90 6.59
C LEU A 221 -3.66 -6.30 7.17
N LEU A 222 -2.73 -6.60 6.28
CA LEU A 222 -1.33 -6.88 6.54
C LEU A 222 -0.48 -5.71 6.03
N THR A 223 0.46 -5.23 6.84
CA THR A 223 1.40 -4.17 6.42
C THR A 223 2.85 -4.47 6.76
N LEU A 224 3.78 -3.86 6.02
CA LEU A 224 5.20 -3.90 6.41
C LEU A 224 5.44 -3.06 7.68
N ALA A 225 4.82 -1.88 7.77
CA ALA A 225 4.88 -1.03 8.95
C ALA A 225 3.49 -0.51 9.38
N ASP A 226 3.13 -0.66 10.64
CA ASP A 226 1.86 -0.18 11.21
C ASP A 226 2.01 0.88 12.32
N PRO A 227 2.59 2.06 12.04
CA PRO A 227 2.61 3.17 12.99
C PRO A 227 1.23 3.55 13.54
N ALA A 228 0.16 3.44 12.73
CA ALA A 228 -1.19 3.79 13.17
C ALA A 228 -1.75 2.82 14.21
N GLY A 229 -1.21 1.60 14.27
CA GLY A 229 -1.71 0.52 15.11
C GLY A 229 -3.07 -0.03 14.67
N VAL A 230 -3.35 -0.09 13.36
CA VAL A 230 -4.66 -0.55 12.85
C VAL A 230 -4.60 -1.87 12.10
N ALA A 231 -3.41 -2.33 11.69
CA ALA A 231 -3.28 -3.56 10.93
C ALA A 231 -3.58 -4.80 11.79
N TRP A 232 -4.15 -5.83 11.17
CA TRP A 232 -4.33 -7.13 11.79
C TRP A 232 -2.98 -7.83 12.01
N LEU A 233 -2.07 -7.70 11.04
CA LEU A 233 -0.74 -8.26 11.06
C LEU A 233 0.25 -7.24 10.50
N ALA A 234 1.35 -6.98 11.22
CA ALA A 234 2.40 -6.09 10.74
C ALA A 234 3.78 -6.64 11.09
N ALA A 235 4.77 -6.41 10.22
CA ALA A 235 6.15 -6.77 10.53
C ALA A 235 6.77 -5.83 11.58
N SER A 236 6.40 -4.55 11.54
CA SER A 236 6.89 -3.53 12.47
C SER A 236 5.81 -2.50 12.80
N ILE A 237 5.99 -1.77 13.91
CA ILE A 237 5.20 -0.60 14.28
C ILE A 237 5.99 0.71 14.11
N ASP A 238 7.24 0.63 13.65
CA ASP A 238 8.11 1.79 13.53
C ASP A 238 7.75 2.61 12.29
N ASP A 239 7.90 3.92 12.38
CA ASP A 239 7.98 4.79 11.21
C ASP A 239 9.43 4.82 10.71
N TRP A 240 9.72 4.03 9.67
CA TRP A 240 11.07 3.88 9.10
C TRP A 240 11.05 4.09 7.57
N LEU A 241 12.23 4.31 6.99
CA LEU A 241 12.39 4.57 5.56
C LEU A 241 12.17 3.31 4.71
N ILE A 242 10.93 3.04 4.33
CA ILE A 242 10.59 1.96 3.39
C ILE A 242 11.02 2.37 1.96
N PRO A 243 11.98 1.65 1.31
CA PRO A 243 12.54 2.11 0.03
C PRO A 243 11.50 2.20 -1.10
N SER A 244 10.54 1.28 -1.14
CA SER A 244 9.44 1.29 -2.11
C SER A 244 8.45 2.47 -1.92
N GLY A 245 8.57 3.22 -0.83
CA GLY A 245 7.83 4.44 -0.58
C GLY A 245 8.34 5.67 -1.34
N LEU A 246 9.56 5.63 -1.90
CA LEU A 246 10.30 6.84 -2.32
C LEU A 246 10.10 7.27 -3.78
N LEU A 247 9.89 6.32 -4.69
CA LEU A 247 9.92 6.59 -6.14
C LEU A 247 8.55 6.49 -6.84
N ASN A 248 7.44 6.48 -6.10
CA ASN A 248 6.10 6.49 -6.69
C ASN A 248 5.89 5.34 -7.71
N SER A 249 5.50 5.61 -8.96
CA SER A 249 5.24 4.57 -9.96
C SER A 249 6.49 3.77 -10.36
N THR A 250 7.68 4.39 -10.35
CA THR A 250 8.92 3.75 -10.83
C THR A 250 9.51 2.74 -9.85
N VAL A 251 8.85 2.48 -8.73
CA VAL A 251 9.12 1.31 -7.86
C VAL A 251 7.85 0.52 -7.54
N SER A 252 6.73 0.90 -8.18
CA SER A 252 5.39 0.36 -7.91
C SER A 252 4.67 -0.08 -9.20
N GLY A 253 5.41 -0.70 -10.12
CA GLY A 253 4.87 -1.37 -11.31
C GLY A 253 4.57 -0.46 -12.50
N LEU A 254 5.12 0.77 -12.53
CA LEU A 254 4.80 1.82 -13.51
C LEU A 254 3.31 2.17 -13.59
N ILE A 255 2.55 1.86 -12.54
CA ILE A 255 1.13 2.20 -12.46
C ILE A 255 1.00 3.55 -11.77
N SER A 256 0.11 4.40 -12.27
CA SER A 256 -0.29 5.63 -11.60
C SER A 256 -1.14 5.34 -10.35
N ARG A 257 -1.45 6.38 -9.56
CA ARG A 257 -2.51 6.22 -8.55
C ARG A 257 -3.85 6.03 -9.26
N SER A 258 -4.76 5.34 -8.60
CA SER A 258 -6.11 5.09 -9.11
C SER A 258 -6.86 6.39 -9.46
N LEU A 259 -7.58 6.31 -10.57
CA LEU A 259 -8.59 7.23 -11.05
C LEU A 259 -9.94 6.56 -10.89
N TYR A 260 -10.84 7.19 -10.16
CA TYR A 260 -12.13 6.56 -9.91
C TYR A 260 -12.95 6.39 -11.18
N THR A 261 -13.55 5.21 -11.28
CA THR A 261 -14.55 4.86 -12.29
C THR A 261 -15.80 4.42 -11.54
N GLU A 262 -16.98 4.86 -11.99
CA GLU A 262 -18.23 4.33 -11.44
C GLU A 262 -18.29 2.81 -11.67
N PRO A 263 -18.65 1.98 -10.67
CA PRO A 263 -18.63 0.52 -10.79
C PRO A 263 -19.44 -0.04 -11.97
N ALA A 264 -20.48 0.67 -12.42
CA ALA A 264 -21.28 0.27 -13.57
C ALA A 264 -20.53 0.37 -14.92
N LEU A 265 -19.43 1.13 -14.97
CA LEU A 265 -18.64 1.37 -16.17
C LEU A 265 -17.41 0.45 -16.30
N GLY A 266 -16.97 -0.18 -15.21
CA GLY A 266 -15.79 -1.03 -15.20
C GLY A 266 -15.04 -0.99 -13.89
N TYR A 267 -13.76 -1.35 -13.94
CA TYR A 267 -12.85 -1.23 -12.81
C TYR A 267 -12.42 0.22 -12.66
N THR A 268 -11.84 0.50 -11.50
CA THR A 268 -11.11 1.73 -11.28
C THR A 268 -9.97 1.84 -12.30
N ALA A 269 -9.83 3.02 -12.89
CA ALA A 269 -8.83 3.26 -13.90
C ALA A 269 -7.45 3.57 -13.31
N ALA A 270 -6.41 3.36 -14.11
CA ALA A 270 -5.06 3.87 -13.86
C ALA A 270 -4.32 4.09 -15.18
N CYS A 271 -3.23 4.85 -15.15
CA CYS A 271 -2.36 5.00 -16.32
C CYS A 271 -1.12 4.12 -16.15
N PHE A 272 -0.66 3.55 -17.25
CA PHE A 272 0.68 3.00 -17.34
C PHE A 272 1.67 4.11 -17.72
N MET A 273 2.75 4.24 -16.95
CA MET A 273 3.77 5.29 -17.10
C MET A 273 4.89 4.83 -18.05
N ASP A 274 4.53 4.61 -19.31
CA ASP A 274 5.45 4.17 -20.37
C ASP A 274 6.69 5.07 -20.52
N ASN A 275 6.53 6.38 -20.35
CA ASN A 275 7.60 7.37 -20.43
C ASN A 275 8.64 7.27 -19.30
N LEU A 276 8.44 6.37 -18.33
CA LEU A 276 9.34 6.18 -17.18
C LEU A 276 10.00 4.78 -17.17
N ILE A 277 9.89 4.00 -18.26
CA ILE A 277 10.47 2.65 -18.36
C ILE A 277 11.98 2.63 -18.07
N GLU A 278 12.73 3.60 -18.60
CA GLU A 278 14.20 3.66 -18.44
C GLU A 278 14.65 3.88 -16.99
N VAL A 279 13.73 4.30 -16.11
CA VAL A 279 13.99 4.54 -14.70
C VAL A 279 13.09 3.66 -13.82
N ASP A 280 12.58 2.54 -14.36
CA ASP A 280 11.78 1.60 -13.59
C ASP A 280 12.65 0.66 -12.74
N HIS A 281 12.48 0.77 -11.43
CA HIS A 281 13.13 -0.04 -10.41
C HIS A 281 12.24 -1.15 -9.87
N SER A 282 11.01 -1.30 -10.37
CA SER A 282 10.03 -2.22 -9.78
C SER A 282 10.55 -3.66 -9.69
N LEU A 283 11.07 -4.24 -10.79
CA LEU A 283 11.65 -5.58 -10.76
C LEU A 283 13.01 -5.65 -10.07
N ALA A 284 13.84 -4.62 -10.22
CA ALA A 284 15.16 -4.56 -9.59
C ALA A 284 15.07 -4.55 -8.06
N PHE A 285 14.14 -3.75 -7.50
CA PHE A 285 13.80 -3.73 -6.09
C PHE A 285 13.39 -5.13 -5.60
N ILE A 286 12.42 -5.76 -6.27
CA ILE A 286 11.92 -7.08 -5.86
C ILE A 286 13.03 -8.13 -5.95
N ALA A 287 13.82 -8.15 -7.02
CA ALA A 287 14.92 -9.10 -7.19
C ALA A 287 15.98 -8.93 -6.10
N HIS A 288 16.35 -7.68 -5.77
CA HIS A 288 17.33 -7.40 -4.73
C HIS A 288 16.85 -7.89 -3.36
N ILE A 289 15.64 -7.50 -2.94
CA ILE A 289 15.10 -7.90 -1.63
C ILE A 289 14.87 -9.42 -1.56
N ASP A 290 14.36 -10.06 -2.62
CA ASP A 290 14.16 -11.52 -2.62
C ASP A 290 15.50 -12.29 -2.57
N ALA A 291 16.54 -11.78 -3.24
CA ALA A 291 17.88 -12.37 -3.15
C ALA A 291 18.44 -12.26 -1.72
N VAL A 292 18.32 -11.09 -1.09
CA VAL A 292 18.70 -10.90 0.32
C VAL A 292 17.88 -11.83 1.21
N ARG A 293 16.56 -11.93 1.03
CA ARG A 293 15.68 -12.83 1.78
C ARG A 293 16.09 -14.30 1.69
N ARG A 294 16.49 -14.77 0.51
CA ARG A 294 16.95 -16.16 0.29
C ARG A 294 18.34 -16.42 0.89
N ALA A 295 19.21 -15.41 0.90
CA ALA A 295 20.54 -15.49 1.48
C ALA A 295 20.51 -15.37 3.02
N LEU A 296 19.57 -14.57 3.54
CA LEU A 296 19.29 -14.51 4.96
C LEU A 296 18.83 -15.90 5.41
N ALA A 297 19.49 -16.45 6.42
CA ALA A 297 19.00 -17.57 7.19
C ALA A 297 18.47 -17.06 8.54
N PRO A 298 17.44 -16.18 8.58
CA PRO A 298 17.00 -15.60 9.82
C PRO A 298 16.32 -16.68 10.65
N LEU A 299 16.40 -16.56 11.97
CA LEU A 299 15.51 -17.31 12.84
C LEU A 299 14.10 -16.74 12.63
N LEU A 300 13.29 -17.45 11.84
CA LEU A 300 11.94 -17.03 11.52
C LEU A 300 11.08 -16.98 12.78
N GLN A 301 10.30 -15.91 12.91
CA GLN A 301 9.43 -15.68 14.05
C GLN A 301 8.00 -15.46 13.59
N CYS A 302 7.05 -16.08 14.29
CA CYS A 302 5.65 -15.71 14.15
C CYS A 302 5.43 -14.34 14.77
N LEU A 303 4.89 -13.43 13.97
CA LEU A 303 4.53 -12.09 14.38
C LEU A 303 3.20 -12.12 15.15
N PRO A 304 2.97 -11.16 16.07
CA PRO A 304 1.68 -11.03 16.74
C PRO A 304 0.58 -10.68 15.74
N THR A 305 -0.63 -11.19 16.00
CA THR A 305 -1.85 -10.75 15.31
C THR A 305 -2.74 -10.01 16.30
N PHE A 306 -3.52 -9.05 15.80
CA PHE A 306 -4.38 -8.21 16.64
C PHE A 306 -5.85 -8.49 16.34
N GLN A 307 -6.62 -8.78 17.39
CA GLN A 307 -8.04 -9.12 17.29
C GLN A 307 -8.94 -7.88 17.26
N GLN A 308 -8.38 -6.66 17.31
CA GLN A 308 -9.03 -5.35 17.11
C GLN A 308 -7.99 -4.28 16.72
N PRO A 309 -8.36 -3.24 15.95
CA PRO A 309 -7.48 -2.09 15.70
C PRO A 309 -7.21 -1.30 17.00
N ARG A 310 -5.97 -0.89 17.21
CA ARG A 310 -5.49 -0.19 18.42
C ARG A 310 -5.56 1.34 18.31
N TYR A 311 -5.58 1.89 17.09
CA TYR A 311 -5.63 3.34 16.80
C TYR A 311 -4.62 4.18 17.59
N GLN A 312 -3.38 3.67 17.70
CA GLN A 312 -2.34 4.17 18.60
C GLN A 312 -2.02 5.66 18.42
N THR A 313 -2.23 6.22 17.23
CA THR A 313 -1.84 7.59 16.88
C THR A 313 -3.02 8.56 16.77
N ALA A 314 -4.26 8.12 17.02
CA ALA A 314 -5.45 8.95 16.82
C ALA A 314 -5.40 10.25 17.67
N ALA A 315 -5.09 10.14 18.96
CA ALA A 315 -4.99 11.29 19.85
C ALA A 315 -3.89 12.29 19.42
N LEU A 316 -2.78 11.80 18.85
CA LEU A 316 -1.73 12.67 18.32
C LEU A 316 -2.21 13.43 17.08
N ILE A 317 -2.91 12.76 16.17
CA ILE A 317 -3.49 13.41 14.98
C ILE A 317 -4.49 14.49 15.40
N ASP A 318 -5.32 14.22 16.42
CA ASP A 318 -6.31 15.18 16.94
C ASP A 318 -5.62 16.39 17.58
N LYS A 319 -4.55 16.15 18.34
CA LYS A 319 -3.73 17.21 18.93
C LYS A 319 -3.07 18.08 17.85
N LEU A 320 -2.46 17.47 16.84
CA LEU A 320 -1.84 18.20 15.73
C LEU A 320 -2.88 18.98 14.92
N ALA A 321 -4.09 18.43 14.76
CA ALA A 321 -5.18 19.15 14.12
C ALA A 321 -5.55 20.42 14.90
N ALA A 322 -5.63 20.34 16.23
CA ALA A 322 -5.89 21.50 17.08
C ALA A 322 -4.73 22.51 17.10
N ASP A 323 -3.50 22.04 17.29
CA ASP A 323 -2.29 22.88 17.41
C ASP A 323 -2.00 23.70 16.13
N TYR A 324 -2.46 23.22 14.97
CA TYR A 324 -2.25 23.85 13.66
C TYR A 324 -3.54 24.33 12.98
N ASP A 325 -4.67 24.38 13.69
CA ASP A 325 -5.98 24.80 13.17
C ASP A 325 -6.41 24.07 11.88
N ILE A 326 -6.19 22.76 11.84
CA ILE A 326 -6.51 21.89 10.70
C ILE A 326 -7.87 21.23 10.92
N THR A 327 -8.90 21.75 10.26
CA THR A 327 -10.25 21.16 10.27
C THR A 327 -10.32 19.87 9.44
N ASN A 328 -9.64 19.82 8.29
CA ASN A 328 -9.59 18.65 7.42
C ASN A 328 -8.33 17.81 7.71
N ARG A 329 -8.49 16.73 8.49
CA ARG A 329 -7.41 15.79 8.87
C ARG A 329 -6.65 15.19 7.68
N ASN A 330 -7.18 15.26 6.47
CA ASN A 330 -6.47 14.80 5.27
C ASN A 330 -5.26 15.66 4.92
N ARG A 331 -5.15 16.87 5.47
CA ARG A 331 -3.97 17.73 5.35
C ARG A 331 -2.80 17.25 6.22
N ILE A 332 -3.02 16.34 7.16
CA ILE A 332 -1.96 15.74 7.98
C ILE A 332 -1.51 14.45 7.31
N LYS A 333 -0.26 14.38 6.87
CA LYS A 333 0.37 13.24 6.19
C LYS A 333 1.51 12.69 7.04
N PRO A 334 1.21 11.85 8.04
CA PRO A 334 2.21 11.30 8.95
C PRO A 334 2.99 10.17 8.31
N THR A 335 4.12 9.79 8.90
CA THR A 335 5.13 8.84 8.41
C THR A 335 6.11 9.43 7.40
N ILE A 336 7.34 8.91 7.38
CA ILE A 336 8.37 9.29 6.41
C ILE A 336 7.88 9.08 4.98
N ALA A 337 7.21 7.95 4.72
CA ALA A 337 6.74 7.58 3.41
C ALA A 337 5.57 8.47 2.93
N GLU A 338 4.53 8.72 3.75
CA GLU A 338 3.48 9.68 3.34
C GLU A 338 4.02 11.12 3.27
N ALA A 339 4.89 11.53 4.20
CA ALA A 339 5.44 12.87 4.23
C ALA A 339 6.25 13.18 2.97
N THR A 340 7.11 12.25 2.54
CA THR A 340 7.92 12.35 1.32
C THR A 340 7.02 12.37 0.07
N ARG A 341 6.05 11.45 -0.02
CA ARG A 341 5.08 11.42 -1.14
C ARG A 341 4.22 12.67 -1.20
N ALA A 342 3.90 13.28 -0.06
CA ALA A 342 3.14 14.51 0.00
C ALA A 342 3.90 15.67 -0.65
N ILE A 343 5.21 15.80 -0.42
CA ILE A 343 6.01 16.81 -1.12
C ILE A 343 5.97 16.57 -2.63
N LEU A 344 6.10 15.32 -3.08
CA LEU A 344 6.14 15.02 -4.52
C LEU A 344 4.81 15.30 -5.25
N ARG A 345 3.67 15.22 -4.57
CA ARG A 345 2.34 15.13 -5.22
C ARG A 345 1.31 16.18 -4.77
N ARG A 346 1.60 16.91 -3.69
CA ARG A 346 0.72 17.89 -3.02
C ARG A 346 1.48 19.20 -2.80
N ASP A 347 0.80 20.15 -2.15
CA ASP A 347 1.35 21.46 -1.81
C ASP A 347 1.59 21.58 -0.29
N PRO A 348 2.77 21.19 0.21
CA PRO A 348 3.10 21.23 1.63
C PRO A 348 3.33 22.67 2.12
N GLU A 349 2.84 22.97 3.31
CA GLU A 349 3.18 24.19 4.04
C GLU A 349 4.41 23.98 4.94
N ARG A 350 4.46 22.81 5.59
CA ARG A 350 5.38 22.54 6.69
C ARG A 350 5.66 21.06 6.84
N ILE A 351 6.87 20.74 7.27
CA ILE A 351 7.26 19.42 7.78
C ILE A 351 7.56 19.50 9.27
N LEU A 352 7.05 18.53 10.02
CA LEU A 352 7.38 18.27 11.41
C LEU A 352 8.31 17.06 11.46
N LEU A 353 9.43 17.18 12.16
CA LEU A 353 10.39 16.09 12.36
C LEU A 353 10.55 15.75 13.84
N ALA A 354 10.76 14.48 14.14
CA ALA A 354 11.11 14.05 15.49
C ALA A 354 12.56 14.44 15.80
N SER A 355 13.50 14.18 14.89
CA SER A 355 14.89 14.66 14.96
C SER A 355 15.29 15.51 13.76
N ALA A 356 16.22 16.45 13.97
CA ALA A 356 16.80 17.28 12.91
C ALA A 356 17.62 16.47 11.89
N ASP A 357 18.19 15.35 12.31
CA ASP A 357 19.25 14.64 11.59
C ASP A 357 19.02 13.13 11.43
N HIS A 358 17.81 12.63 11.71
CA HIS A 358 17.49 11.20 11.59
C HIS A 358 17.90 10.68 10.19
N PRO A 359 18.65 9.57 10.08
CA PRO A 359 19.16 9.06 8.80
C PRO A 359 18.03 8.81 7.78
N ASP A 360 16.94 8.20 8.24
CA ASP A 360 15.76 7.92 7.42
C ASP A 360 15.04 9.15 6.83
N THR A 361 15.35 10.37 7.26
CA THR A 361 14.70 11.60 6.75
C THR A 361 15.57 12.41 5.80
N ILE A 362 16.74 11.90 5.36
CA ILE A 362 17.65 12.63 4.46
C ILE A 362 16.96 13.07 3.16
N LEU A 363 16.26 12.17 2.46
CA LEU A 363 15.53 12.52 1.22
C LEU A 363 14.43 13.55 1.47
N LEU A 364 13.67 13.38 2.56
CA LEU A 364 12.63 14.33 2.95
C LEU A 364 13.23 15.73 3.18
N ARG A 365 14.33 15.84 3.94
CA ARG A 365 14.99 17.13 4.20
C ARG A 365 15.58 17.74 2.92
N HIS A 366 16.13 16.93 2.03
CA HIS A 366 16.63 17.38 0.72
C HIS A 366 15.50 18.00 -0.13
N LEU A 367 14.37 17.31 -0.23
CA LEU A 367 13.17 17.80 -0.92
C LEU A 367 12.64 19.11 -0.33
N CYS A 368 12.69 19.24 1.01
CA CYS A 368 12.28 20.47 1.70
C CYS A 368 13.16 21.66 1.32
N ALA A 369 14.48 21.46 1.33
CA ALA A 369 15.44 22.49 0.96
C ALA A 369 15.25 22.95 -0.49
N GLN A 370 15.07 22.02 -1.43
CA GLN A 370 14.82 22.35 -2.84
C GLN A 370 13.56 23.19 -3.07
N ARG A 371 12.53 23.02 -2.23
CA ARG A 371 11.24 23.69 -2.38
C ARG A 371 10.99 24.80 -1.36
N ASN A 372 11.99 25.14 -0.56
CA ASN A 372 11.89 26.13 0.54
C ASN A 372 10.72 25.85 1.50
N ILE A 373 10.49 24.57 1.83
CA ILE A 373 9.43 24.16 2.78
C ILE A 373 9.93 24.34 4.21
N ILE A 374 9.09 24.89 5.07
CA ILE A 374 9.41 25.12 6.49
C ILE A 374 9.54 23.77 7.20
N VAL A 375 10.65 23.57 7.92
CA VAL A 375 10.88 22.38 8.76
C VAL A 375 10.89 22.79 10.22
N SER A 376 10.14 22.07 11.06
CA SER A 376 10.11 22.24 12.52
C SER A 376 10.46 20.93 13.21
N VAL A 377 11.42 20.95 14.13
CA VAL A 377 11.79 19.77 14.93
C VAL A 377 11.02 19.81 16.24
N LEU A 378 10.18 18.81 16.47
CA LEU A 378 9.28 18.75 17.63
C LEU A 378 9.66 17.67 18.66
N GLY A 379 10.65 16.83 18.37
CA GLY A 379 11.05 15.76 19.29
C GLY A 379 9.94 14.75 19.53
N ASP A 380 9.89 14.26 20.76
CA ASP A 380 8.94 13.24 21.21
C ASP A 380 7.46 13.61 21.04
N LYS A 381 7.16 14.89 20.79
CA LYS A 381 5.78 15.37 20.60
C LYS A 381 5.07 14.76 19.40
N ILE A 382 5.80 14.21 18.44
CA ILE A 382 5.22 13.57 17.25
C ILE A 382 5.46 12.05 17.18
N HIS A 383 6.07 11.45 18.21
CA HIS A 383 6.22 10.00 18.25
C HIS A 383 4.86 9.29 18.27
N PRO A 384 4.72 8.13 17.59
CA PRO A 384 5.80 7.32 17.01
C PRO A 384 6.29 7.77 15.63
N TYR A 385 5.73 8.84 15.03
CA TYR A 385 6.18 9.30 13.72
C TYR A 385 7.56 9.98 13.80
N GLN A 386 8.40 9.73 12.80
CA GLN A 386 9.66 10.44 12.57
C GLN A 386 9.44 11.69 11.72
N ALA A 387 8.42 11.68 10.87
CA ALA A 387 8.08 12.82 10.02
C ALA A 387 6.57 12.96 9.79
N ILE A 388 6.10 14.21 9.66
CA ILE A 388 4.73 14.54 9.27
C ILE A 388 4.75 15.74 8.32
N THR A 389 4.08 15.62 7.17
CA THR A 389 3.82 16.76 6.29
C THR A 389 2.45 17.36 6.59
N LEU A 390 2.39 18.67 6.78
CA LEU A 390 1.15 19.45 6.82
C LEU A 390 0.94 20.12 5.46
N ILE A 391 -0.19 19.83 4.82
CA ILE A 391 -0.58 20.42 3.54
C ILE A 391 -1.11 21.84 3.76
N LYS A 392 -0.71 22.76 2.89
CA LYS A 392 -1.11 24.16 2.93
C LYS A 392 -2.62 24.32 2.83
N GLN A 393 -3.21 25.20 3.63
CA GLN A 393 -4.58 25.63 3.42
C GLN A 393 -4.64 26.58 2.22
N ARG A 394 -5.53 26.29 1.27
CA ARG A 394 -5.91 27.23 0.24
C ARG A 394 -7.18 27.93 0.74
N SER A 395 -7.10 29.24 0.97
CA SER A 395 -8.28 30.09 1.09
C SER A 395 -9.09 30.01 -0.21
N GLU A 396 -10.41 30.13 -0.11
CA GLU A 396 -11.24 30.49 -1.26
C GLU A 396 -10.87 31.93 -1.67
N ASP A 397 -9.79 32.11 -2.41
CA ASP A 397 -9.48 33.39 -3.02
C ASP A 397 -9.95 33.38 -4.49
N HIS A 398 -10.75 34.40 -4.77
CA HIS A 398 -11.42 34.79 -6.01
C HIS A 398 -10.63 34.66 -7.31
#